data_AF-F2CGV8-F1
#
_entry.id   AF-F2CGV8-F1
#
_cell.length_a   1.000
_cell.length_b   1.000
_cell.length_c   1.000
_cell.angle_alpha   90.00
_cell.angle_beta   90.00
_cell.angle_gamma   90.00
#
_symmetry.space_group_name_H-M   'P 1'
#
loop_
_entity.id
_entity.type
_entity.pdbx_description
1 polymer ?
#
loop_
_entity_poly.entity_id
_entity_poly.type
_entity_poly.pdbx_seq_one_letter_code
_entity_poly.pdbx_strand_id
1 'polypeptide(L)'
;MALSKLDSLYKAVVTDHSAHPHHHGKLEDVEQVVLNNPTCGDVISLSVKFNAEDKIEDIAFVNSGCTISTASASMMTDAVLGKTKEQALELAEVFSQMVQGQEDSRQKDLGDGAFLAGVAKFPQRIKCATLGWNALKRAIEEDKK
;
A
#
# COMPACT_ATOMS: atom_id res chain seq x y z
N MET A 1 21.21 -13.69 17.41
CA MET A 1 22.07 -13.00 16.41
C MET A 1 21.58 -13.14 14.96
N ALA A 2 20.85 -14.20 14.57
CA ALA A 2 20.23 -14.28 13.23
C ALA A 2 18.93 -13.45 13.11
N LEU A 3 18.05 -13.52 14.13
CA LEU A 3 16.80 -12.73 14.20
C LEU A 3 17.04 -11.22 14.09
N SER A 4 18.04 -10.69 14.81
CA SER A 4 18.41 -9.27 14.76
C SER A 4 18.91 -8.81 13.40
N LYS A 5 19.50 -9.71 12.59
CA LYS A 5 19.96 -9.40 11.24
C LYS A 5 18.79 -9.36 10.25
N LEU A 6 17.82 -10.26 10.40
CA LEU A 6 16.58 -10.25 9.63
C LEU A 6 15.73 -9.02 9.93
N ASP A 7 15.58 -8.66 11.22
CA ASP A 7 14.89 -7.43 11.62
C ASP A 7 15.55 -6.18 11.01
N SER A 8 16.88 -6.19 10.89
CA SER A 8 17.63 -5.08 10.30
C SER A 8 17.41 -4.99 8.78
N LEU A 9 17.32 -6.13 8.09
CA LEU A 9 16.97 -6.17 6.66
C LEU A 9 15.55 -5.68 6.41
N TYR A 10 14.58 -6.12 7.20
CA TYR A 10 13.18 -5.66 7.05
C TYR A 10 13.03 -4.16 7.28
N LYS A 11 13.71 -3.63 8.31
CA LYS A 11 13.77 -2.19 8.53
C LYS A 11 14.42 -1.45 7.37
N ALA A 12 15.47 -2.01 6.76
CA ALA A 12 16.12 -1.41 5.61
C ALA A 12 15.15 -1.31 4.42
N VAL A 13 14.40 -2.36 4.10
CA VAL A 13 13.40 -2.34 3.01
C VAL A 13 12.32 -1.28 3.28
N VAL A 14 11.74 -1.27 4.48
CA VAL A 14 10.72 -0.26 4.85
C VAL A 14 11.28 1.18 4.77
N THR A 15 12.54 1.36 5.17
CA THR A 15 13.20 2.67 5.11
C THR A 15 13.45 3.10 3.66
N ASP A 16 13.85 2.17 2.80
CA ASP A 16 14.11 2.44 1.39
C ASP A 16 12.83 2.85 0.67
N HIS A 17 11.72 2.10 0.80
CA HIS A 17 10.43 2.49 0.23
C HIS A 17 9.90 3.83 0.77
N SER A 18 10.32 4.24 1.97
CA SER A 18 9.96 5.57 2.50
C SER A 18 10.85 6.69 1.97
N ALA A 19 12.12 6.41 1.66
CA ALA A 19 13.09 7.41 1.20
C ALA A 19 13.07 7.56 -0.33
N HIS A 20 12.89 6.46 -1.03
CA HIS A 20 12.83 6.33 -2.48
C HIS A 20 11.54 5.60 -2.89
N PRO A 21 10.36 6.20 -2.65
CA PRO A 21 9.10 5.56 -2.98
C PRO A 21 9.01 5.27 -4.48
N HIS A 22 8.73 4.02 -4.81
CA HIS A 22 8.38 3.60 -6.17
C HIS A 22 7.05 4.22 -6.59
N HIS A 23 6.87 4.44 -7.89
CA HIS A 23 5.62 4.99 -8.45
C HIS A 23 5.19 6.33 -7.82
N HIS A 24 6.14 7.11 -7.28
CA HIS A 24 5.86 8.40 -6.70
C HIS A 24 5.68 9.47 -7.80
N GLY A 25 4.51 10.11 -7.81
CA GLY A 25 4.15 11.07 -8.83
C GLY A 25 2.65 11.10 -9.08
N LYS A 26 2.27 11.63 -10.23
CA LYS A 26 0.87 11.71 -10.69
C LYS A 26 0.81 11.19 -12.10
N LEU A 27 -0.28 10.49 -12.43
CA LEU A 27 -0.58 10.17 -13.82
C LEU A 27 -1.32 11.35 -14.45
N GLU A 28 -0.91 11.73 -15.65
CA GLU A 28 -1.66 12.68 -16.48
C GLU A 28 -2.93 11.98 -16.98
N ASP A 29 -4.05 12.72 -17.08
CA ASP A 29 -5.34 12.23 -17.59
C ASP A 29 -6.07 11.17 -16.75
N VAL A 30 -5.73 11.01 -15.47
CA VAL A 30 -6.43 10.11 -14.54
C VAL A 30 -6.89 10.88 -13.29
N GLU A 31 -8.16 10.72 -12.91
CA GLU A 31 -8.69 11.31 -11.67
C GLU A 31 -7.96 10.76 -10.44
N GLN A 32 -7.75 11.63 -9.46
CA GLN A 32 -7.05 11.30 -8.23
C GLN A 32 -8.02 11.03 -7.10
N VAL A 33 -7.87 9.88 -6.45
CA VAL A 33 -8.51 9.60 -5.17
C VAL A 33 -7.66 10.18 -4.05
N VAL A 34 -8.23 11.10 -3.29
CA VAL A 34 -7.58 11.73 -2.14
C VAL A 34 -8.18 11.19 -0.85
N LEU A 35 -7.35 10.60 0.00
CA LEU A 35 -7.74 10.18 1.35
C LEU A 35 -6.79 10.76 2.40
N ASN A 36 -7.30 10.96 3.61
CA ASN A 36 -6.52 11.44 4.75
C ASN A 36 -6.74 10.60 6.01
N ASN A 37 -5.69 10.48 6.81
CA ASN A 37 -5.69 9.90 8.14
C ASN A 37 -5.45 11.01 9.18
N PRO A 38 -6.50 11.61 9.75
CA PRO A 38 -6.37 12.74 10.68
C PRO A 38 -5.67 12.38 12.00
N THR A 39 -5.56 11.08 12.34
CA THR A 39 -4.86 10.64 13.55
C THR A 39 -3.35 10.89 13.47
N CYS A 40 -2.75 10.76 12.29
CA CYS A 40 -1.32 11.03 12.07
C CYS A 40 -1.05 12.21 11.15
N GLY A 41 -2.10 12.81 10.56
CA GLY A 41 -1.98 13.86 9.57
C GLY A 41 -1.52 13.36 8.20
N ASP A 42 -1.61 12.05 7.93
CA ASP A 42 -1.21 11.49 6.64
C ASP A 42 -2.25 11.86 5.58
N VAL A 43 -1.81 12.24 4.39
CA VAL A 43 -2.65 12.48 3.20
C VAL A 43 -2.05 11.74 2.03
N ILE A 44 -2.86 11.03 1.26
CA ILE A 44 -2.47 10.37 0.01
C ILE A 44 -3.37 10.84 -1.13
N SER A 45 -2.77 11.07 -2.29
CA SER A 45 -3.42 11.27 -3.58
C SER A 45 -2.97 10.13 -4.49
N LEU A 46 -3.90 9.28 -4.92
CA LEU A 46 -3.64 8.10 -5.72
C LEU A 46 -4.29 8.22 -7.10
N SER A 47 -3.50 8.02 -8.15
CA SER A 47 -3.97 7.87 -9.53
C SER A 47 -3.82 6.41 -9.94
N VAL A 48 -4.88 5.80 -10.49
CA VAL A 48 -4.86 4.42 -10.98
C VAL A 48 -5.45 4.37 -12.37
N LYS A 49 -4.69 3.86 -13.34
CA LYS A 49 -5.13 3.68 -14.72
C LYS A 49 -5.48 2.21 -14.95
N PHE A 50 -6.69 1.95 -15.42
CA PHE A 50 -7.14 0.62 -15.79
C PHE A 50 -7.12 0.46 -17.32
N ASN A 51 -6.75 -0.73 -17.80
CA ASN A 51 -6.83 -1.07 -19.22
C ASN A 51 -8.21 -1.66 -19.58
N ALA A 52 -8.39 -2.00 -20.86
CA ALA A 52 -9.62 -2.60 -21.38
C ALA A 52 -9.97 -3.99 -20.81
N GLU A 53 -9.05 -4.63 -20.07
CA GLU A 53 -9.26 -5.92 -19.39
C GLU A 53 -9.44 -5.76 -17.87
N ASP A 54 -9.72 -4.54 -17.38
CA ASP A 54 -9.86 -4.23 -15.95
C ASP A 54 -8.60 -4.53 -15.11
N LYS A 55 -7.42 -4.50 -15.73
CA LYS A 55 -6.12 -4.62 -15.05
C LYS A 55 -5.53 -3.24 -14.78
N ILE A 56 -4.80 -3.12 -13.68
CA ILE A 56 -4.02 -1.92 -13.33
C ILE A 56 -2.86 -1.80 -14.32
N GLU A 57 -3.00 -0.91 -15.30
CA GLU A 57 -1.99 -0.61 -16.31
C GLU A 57 -0.87 0.25 -15.75
N ASP A 58 -1.25 1.27 -14.98
CA ASP A 58 -0.34 2.21 -14.35
C ASP A 58 -0.92 2.71 -13.03
N ILE A 59 -0.05 3.08 -12.11
CA ILE A 59 -0.43 3.56 -10.78
C ILE A 59 0.63 4.57 -10.32
N ALA A 60 0.19 5.68 -9.76
CA ALA A 60 1.09 6.65 -9.15
C ALA A 60 0.47 7.28 -7.91
N PHE A 61 1.30 7.65 -6.94
CA PHE A 61 0.83 8.35 -5.76
C PHE A 61 1.71 9.53 -5.37
N VAL A 62 1.08 10.52 -4.75
CA VAL A 62 1.77 11.53 -3.96
C VAL A 62 1.22 11.45 -2.54
N ASN A 63 2.08 11.47 -1.55
CA ASN A 63 1.64 11.51 -0.17
C ASN A 63 2.41 12.53 0.67
N SER A 64 1.78 12.94 1.75
CA SER A 64 2.40 13.67 2.85
C SER A 64 2.02 12.91 4.11
N GLY A 65 2.95 12.15 4.67
CA GLY A 65 2.67 11.31 5.83
C GLY A 65 3.93 10.75 6.47
N CYS A 66 3.74 9.92 7.49
CA CYS A 66 4.83 9.26 8.18
C CYS A 66 5.48 8.15 7.32
N THR A 67 6.69 7.71 7.72
CA THR A 67 7.48 6.65 7.06
C THR A 67 6.66 5.40 6.72
N ILE A 68 5.78 4.97 7.62
CA ILE A 68 4.95 3.77 7.41
C ILE A 68 3.91 4.01 6.31
N SER A 69 3.31 5.19 6.24
CA SER A 69 2.32 5.52 5.21
C SER A 69 2.97 5.56 3.83
N THR A 70 4.12 6.22 3.71
CA THR A 70 4.88 6.28 2.45
C THR A 70 5.37 4.90 2.02
N ALA A 71 5.99 4.14 2.93
CA ALA A 71 6.48 2.80 2.61
C ALA A 71 5.34 1.86 2.19
N SER A 72 4.22 1.88 2.93
CA SER A 72 3.05 1.04 2.60
C SER A 72 2.44 1.40 1.25
N ALA A 73 2.32 2.69 0.92
CA ALA A 73 1.83 3.12 -0.39
C ALA A 73 2.76 2.66 -1.52
N SER A 74 4.08 2.81 -1.36
CA SER A 74 5.05 2.34 -2.35
C SER A 74 5.00 0.82 -2.53
N MET A 75 5.03 0.04 -1.46
CA MET A 75 4.94 -1.42 -1.53
C MET A 75 3.60 -1.89 -2.14
N MET A 76 2.51 -1.17 -1.85
CA MET A 76 1.20 -1.44 -2.43
C MET A 76 1.23 -1.28 -3.95
N THR A 77 1.82 -0.19 -4.46
CA THR A 77 1.88 0.04 -5.92
C THR A 77 2.57 -1.11 -6.66
N ASP A 78 3.68 -1.63 -6.11
CA ASP A 78 4.40 -2.75 -6.71
C ASP A 78 3.59 -4.06 -6.65
N ALA A 79 2.86 -4.29 -5.56
CA ALA A 79 2.09 -5.51 -5.36
C ALA A 79 0.88 -5.61 -6.31
N VAL A 80 0.28 -4.48 -6.67
CA VAL A 80 -0.99 -4.43 -7.42
C VAL A 80 -0.82 -4.12 -8.91
N LEU A 81 0.34 -3.63 -9.34
CA LEU A 81 0.59 -3.35 -10.75
C LEU A 81 0.41 -4.61 -11.62
N GLY A 82 -0.34 -4.49 -12.71
CA GLY A 82 -0.67 -5.60 -13.62
C GLY A 82 -1.72 -6.59 -13.08
N LYS A 83 -2.25 -6.41 -11.87
CA LYS A 83 -3.33 -7.22 -11.30
C LYS A 83 -4.70 -6.74 -11.78
N THR A 84 -5.70 -7.64 -11.76
CA THR A 84 -7.10 -7.23 -11.95
C THR A 84 -7.61 -6.48 -10.73
N LYS A 85 -8.71 -5.73 -10.89
CA LYS A 85 -9.42 -5.08 -9.79
C LYS A 85 -9.75 -6.06 -8.65
N GLU A 86 -10.21 -7.26 -8.96
CA GLU A 86 -10.55 -8.28 -7.96
C GLU A 86 -9.32 -8.75 -7.18
N GLN A 87 -8.22 -9.01 -7.88
CA GLN A 87 -6.96 -9.42 -7.26
C GLN A 87 -6.40 -8.31 -6.36
N ALA A 88 -6.47 -7.05 -6.81
CA ALA A 88 -6.06 -5.90 -6.03
C ALA A 88 -6.90 -5.73 -4.74
N LEU A 89 -8.22 -5.93 -4.82
CA LEU A 89 -9.11 -5.91 -3.66
C LEU A 89 -8.81 -7.07 -2.68
N GLU A 90 -8.50 -8.26 -3.19
CA GLU A 90 -8.09 -9.41 -2.37
C GLU A 90 -6.78 -9.12 -1.63
N LEU A 91 -5.75 -8.59 -2.32
CA LEU A 91 -4.49 -8.19 -1.68
C LEU A 91 -4.71 -7.13 -0.60
N ALA A 92 -5.56 -6.14 -0.87
CA ALA A 92 -5.89 -5.11 0.10
C ALA A 92 -6.60 -5.68 1.35
N GLU A 93 -7.39 -6.73 1.20
CA GLU A 93 -8.02 -7.43 2.31
C GLU A 93 -7.01 -8.27 3.10
N VAL A 94 -6.15 -9.04 2.41
CA VAL A 94 -5.08 -9.82 3.04
C VAL A 94 -4.14 -8.90 3.83
N PHE A 95 -3.76 -7.74 3.26
CA PHE A 95 -2.95 -6.75 3.96
C PHE A 95 -3.64 -6.22 5.21
N SER A 96 -4.92 -5.86 5.10
CA SER A 96 -5.73 -5.36 6.24
C SER A 96 -5.80 -6.38 7.39
N GLN A 97 -5.99 -7.66 7.08
CA GLN A 97 -6.02 -8.74 8.07
C GLN A 97 -4.64 -8.97 8.69
N MET A 98 -3.58 -8.94 7.87
CA MET A 98 -2.20 -9.09 8.32
C MET A 98 -1.80 -8.00 9.33
N VAL A 99 -2.09 -6.72 9.06
CA VAL A 99 -1.76 -5.63 10.00
C VAL A 99 -2.65 -5.63 11.25
N GLN A 100 -3.67 -6.47 11.31
CA GLN A 100 -4.46 -6.75 12.52
C GLN A 100 -3.98 -8.01 13.27
N GLY A 101 -2.91 -8.66 12.79
CA GLY A 101 -2.28 -9.81 13.43
C GLY A 101 -2.83 -11.16 13.00
N GLN A 102 -3.61 -11.23 11.92
CA GLN A 102 -4.05 -12.50 11.34
C GLN A 102 -2.96 -13.09 10.44
N GLU A 103 -2.82 -14.41 10.42
CA GLU A 103 -1.88 -15.12 9.56
C GLU A 103 -2.63 -15.74 8.37
N ASP A 104 -2.13 -15.52 7.16
CA ASP A 104 -2.70 -16.06 5.93
C ASP A 104 -1.57 -16.43 4.95
N SER A 105 -1.66 -17.61 4.35
CA SER A 105 -0.71 -18.09 3.34
C SER A 105 -0.57 -17.16 2.11
N ARG A 106 -1.59 -16.35 1.82
CA ARG A 106 -1.64 -15.36 0.74
C ARG A 106 -0.82 -14.10 1.04
N GLN A 107 -0.34 -13.93 2.28
CA GLN A 107 0.53 -12.79 2.62
C GLN A 107 1.82 -12.75 1.80
N LYS A 108 2.29 -13.90 1.30
CA LYS A 108 3.43 -13.98 0.38
C LYS A 108 3.19 -13.20 -0.93
N ASP A 109 1.92 -13.02 -1.32
CA ASP A 109 1.54 -12.36 -2.56
C ASP A 109 1.53 -10.83 -2.40
N LEU A 110 1.72 -10.30 -1.17
CA LEU A 110 1.89 -8.88 -0.88
C LEU A 110 3.28 -8.33 -1.25
N GLY A 111 4.22 -9.20 -1.65
CA GLY A 111 5.61 -8.82 -1.87
C GLY A 111 6.22 -8.17 -0.63
N ASP A 112 6.86 -7.03 -0.82
CA ASP A 112 7.50 -6.28 0.26
C ASP A 112 6.50 -5.73 1.30
N GLY A 113 5.21 -5.65 0.94
CA GLY A 113 4.15 -5.30 1.88
C GLY A 113 4.09 -6.23 3.09
N ALA A 114 4.51 -7.50 2.95
CA ALA A 114 4.57 -8.46 4.05
C ALA A 114 5.52 -8.02 5.19
N PHE A 115 6.52 -7.18 4.91
CA PHE A 115 7.42 -6.65 5.95
C PHE A 115 6.72 -5.71 6.93
N LEU A 116 5.52 -5.23 6.61
CA LEU A 116 4.69 -4.43 7.51
C LEU A 116 3.84 -5.26 8.49
N ALA A 117 3.94 -6.59 8.49
CA ALA A 117 3.25 -7.44 9.48
C ALA A 117 3.53 -7.03 10.94
N GLY A 118 4.73 -6.51 11.21
CA GLY A 118 5.11 -5.98 12.54
C GLY A 118 4.27 -4.80 13.03
N VAL A 119 3.57 -4.09 12.13
CA VAL A 119 2.65 -2.98 12.47
C VAL A 119 1.49 -3.46 13.36
N ALA A 120 1.12 -4.75 13.32
CA ALA A 120 0.08 -5.32 14.18
C ALA A 120 0.35 -5.14 15.68
N LYS A 121 1.63 -4.99 16.08
CA LYS A 121 2.02 -4.70 17.47
C LYS A 121 1.78 -3.25 17.90
N PHE A 122 1.42 -2.37 16.96
CA PHE A 122 1.27 -0.93 17.16
C PHE A 122 -0.07 -0.44 16.59
N PRO A 123 -1.19 -0.59 17.32
CA PRO A 123 -2.53 -0.24 16.82
C PRO A 123 -2.65 1.17 16.25
N GLN A 124 -1.93 2.13 16.86
CA GLN A 124 -1.88 3.54 16.42
C GLN A 124 -1.34 3.71 14.99
N ARG A 125 -0.56 2.74 14.48
CA ARG A 125 0.09 2.79 13.16
C ARG A 125 -0.65 1.98 12.09
N ILE A 126 -1.68 1.21 12.46
CA ILE A 126 -2.48 0.42 11.52
C ILE A 126 -3.11 1.34 10.47
N LYS A 127 -3.69 2.47 10.89
CA LYS A 127 -4.30 3.45 9.96
C LYS A 127 -3.28 4.06 9.00
N CYS A 128 -2.03 4.25 9.42
CA CYS A 128 -0.97 4.74 8.54
C CYS A 128 -0.66 3.69 7.46
N ALA A 129 -0.57 2.42 7.86
CA ALA A 129 -0.27 1.33 6.94
C ALA A 129 -1.41 1.08 5.94
N THR A 130 -2.67 1.19 6.35
CA THR A 130 -3.81 0.87 5.47
C THR A 130 -4.28 2.01 4.59
N LEU A 131 -3.79 3.24 4.79
CA LEU A 131 -4.26 4.42 4.05
C LEU A 131 -4.15 4.27 2.53
N GLY A 132 -3.01 3.81 2.01
CA GLY A 132 -2.81 3.61 0.58
C GLY A 132 -3.70 2.51 0.00
N TRP A 133 -3.86 1.40 0.71
CA TRP A 133 -4.75 0.31 0.33
C TRP A 133 -6.22 0.73 0.31
N ASN A 134 -6.64 1.58 1.24
CA ASN A 134 -8.00 2.14 1.24
C ASN A 134 -8.22 3.10 0.07
N ALA A 135 -7.20 3.88 -0.31
CA ALA A 135 -7.27 4.74 -1.49
C ALA A 135 -7.42 3.91 -2.77
N LEU A 136 -6.71 2.78 -2.86
CA LEU A 136 -6.85 1.84 -3.97
C LEU A 136 -8.27 1.24 -4.03
N LYS A 137 -8.80 0.75 -2.90
CA LYS A 137 -10.18 0.23 -2.83
C LYS A 137 -11.17 1.27 -3.35
N ARG A 138 -11.02 2.53 -2.93
CA ARG A 138 -11.87 3.64 -3.36
C ARG A 138 -11.74 3.95 -4.85
N ALA A 139 -10.52 3.95 -5.40
CA ALA A 139 -10.30 4.14 -6.84
C ALA A 139 -10.99 3.06 -7.68
N ILE A 140 -10.90 1.80 -7.25
CA ILE A 140 -11.58 0.68 -7.91
C ILE A 140 -13.11 0.81 -7.84
N GLU A 141 -13.65 1.31 -6.73
CA GLU A 141 -15.10 1.54 -6.57
C GLU A 141 -15.62 2.70 -7.44
N GLU A 142 -14.83 3.76 -7.62
CA GLU A 142 -15.21 4.92 -8.43
C GLU A 142 -15.16 4.63 -9.93
N ASP A 143 -14.19 3.81 -10.38
CA ASP A 143 -14.08 3.39 -11.78
C ASP A 143 -15.20 2.43 -12.24
N LYS A 144 -15.91 1.79 -11.29
CA LYS A 144 -17.10 0.96 -11.61
C LYS A 144 -18.36 1.78 -11.93
N LYS A 145 -18.35 3.10 -11.73
CA LYS A 145 -19.51 3.98 -11.94
C LYS A 145 -19.52 4.57 -13.33
#